data_AF-A0A536F3P3-F1
#
_entry.id   AF-A0A536F3P3-F1
#
_cell.length_a   1.000
_cell.length_b   1.000
_cell.length_c   1.000
_cell.angle_alpha   90.00
_cell.angle_beta   90.00
_cell.angle_gamma   90.00
#
_symmetry.space_group_name_H-M   'P 1'
#
loop_
_entity.id
_entity.type
_entity.pdbx_description
1 polymer ?
#
loop_
_entity_poly.entity_id
_entity_poly.type
_entity_poly.pdbx_seq_one_letter_code
_entity_poly.pdbx_strand_id
1 'polypeptide(L)'
;KLDDGRLGDVRFRGRGCAISQASASMLTDLIVGKPLQELKTFPTKDLLDELGIQISPARMKCATLSVNTLRVALNGDVPEED
;
A
#
# COMPACT_ATOMS: atom_id res chain seq x y z
N LYS A 1 -12.15 -7.11 1.48
CA LYS A 1 -13.24 -7.62 2.33
C LYS A 1 -12.95 -7.24 3.77
N LEU A 2 -13.95 -6.74 4.49
CA LEU A 2 -13.83 -6.40 5.91
C LEU A 2 -14.52 -7.46 6.73
N ASP A 3 -13.91 -7.82 7.85
CA ASP A 3 -14.43 -8.78 8.83
C ASP A 3 -14.27 -8.13 10.22
N ASP A 4 -15.41 -7.77 10.84
CA ASP A 4 -15.49 -7.17 12.19
C ASP A 4 -14.51 -6.01 12.46
N GLY A 5 -14.47 -5.05 11.52
CA GLY A 5 -13.61 -3.85 11.65
C GLY A 5 -12.13 -4.08 11.35
N ARG A 6 -11.76 -5.29 10.91
CA ARG A 6 -10.43 -5.65 10.41
C ARG A 6 -10.46 -5.94 8.91
N LEU A 7 -9.30 -5.88 8.28
CA LEU A 7 -9.14 -6.28 6.88
C LEU A 7 -9.04 -7.81 6.79
N GLY A 8 -10.09 -8.47 6.31
CA GLY A 8 -10.13 -9.94 6.23
C GLY A 8 -9.48 -10.51 4.96
N ASP A 9 -9.70 -9.87 3.82
CA ASP A 9 -9.08 -10.25 2.53
C ASP A 9 -8.86 -8.99 1.68
N VAL A 10 -7.83 -8.98 0.85
CA VAL A 10 -7.51 -7.88 -0.06
C VAL A 10 -6.93 -8.42 -1.36
N ARG A 11 -7.32 -7.80 -2.46
CA ARG A 11 -6.77 -8.09 -3.78
C ARG A 11 -6.52 -6.79 -4.49
N PHE A 12 -5.46 -6.75 -5.28
CA PHE A 12 -5.17 -5.62 -6.14
C PHE A 12 -5.24 -6.05 -7.61
N ARG A 13 -5.54 -5.07 -8.47
CA ARG A 13 -5.40 -5.21 -9.91
C ARG A 13 -4.82 -3.91 -10.43
N GLY A 14 -3.78 -4.02 -11.25
CA GLY A 14 -3.16 -2.86 -11.86
C GLY A 14 -2.08 -3.31 -12.82
N ARG A 15 -1.66 -2.40 -13.71
CA ARG A 15 -0.52 -2.60 -14.60
C ARG A 15 0.50 -1.51 -14.31
N GLY A 16 1.76 -1.89 -14.22
CA GLY A 16 2.85 -0.97 -13.95
C GLY A 16 4.18 -1.72 -14.04
N CYS A 17 5.25 -1.02 -13.69
CA CYS A 17 6.58 -1.62 -13.64
C CYS A 17 6.70 -2.67 -12.53
N ALA A 18 7.78 -3.45 -12.56
CA ALA A 18 8.05 -4.50 -11.57
C ALA A 18 8.00 -3.99 -10.12
N ILE A 19 8.53 -2.79 -9.84
CA ILE A 19 8.52 -2.20 -8.49
C ILE A 19 7.09 -1.96 -7.99
N SER A 20 6.23 -1.38 -8.83
CA SER A 20 4.83 -1.14 -8.43
C SER A 20 4.04 -2.43 -8.23
N GLN A 21 4.35 -3.49 -9.00
CA GLN A 21 3.70 -4.80 -8.84
C GLN A 21 4.17 -5.49 -7.56
N ALA A 22 5.49 -5.50 -7.31
CA ALA A 22 6.07 -6.06 -6.09
C ALA A 22 5.57 -5.32 -4.85
N SER A 23 5.60 -3.99 -4.86
CA SER A 23 5.07 -3.14 -3.79
C SER A 23 3.60 -3.42 -3.48
N ALA A 24 2.74 -3.57 -4.50
CA ALA A 24 1.34 -3.92 -4.28
C ALA A 24 1.16 -5.33 -3.71
N SER A 25 1.95 -6.30 -4.17
CA SER A 25 1.92 -7.67 -3.63
C SER A 25 2.36 -7.74 -2.17
N MET A 26 3.47 -7.08 -1.81
CA MET A 26 3.94 -7.06 -0.44
C MET A 26 2.98 -6.30 0.47
N LEU A 27 2.42 -5.18 -0.01
CA LEU A 27 1.43 -4.45 0.76
C LEU A 27 0.24 -5.34 1.13
N THR A 28 -0.27 -6.17 0.21
CA THR A 28 -1.40 -7.06 0.53
C THR A 28 -1.10 -8.00 1.68
N ASP A 29 0.11 -8.57 1.72
CA ASP A 29 0.52 -9.48 2.79
C ASP A 29 0.66 -8.74 4.14
N LEU A 30 1.19 -7.51 4.11
CA LEU A 30 1.40 -6.70 5.32
C LEU A 30 0.11 -6.25 5.99
N ILE A 31 -0.98 -6.06 5.23
CA ILE A 31 -2.19 -5.38 5.75
C ILE A 31 -3.32 -6.33 6.17
N VAL A 32 -3.30 -7.60 5.73
CA VAL A 32 -4.33 -8.56 6.13
C VAL A 32 -4.32 -8.76 7.65
N GLY A 33 -5.51 -8.82 8.24
CA GLY A 33 -5.73 -8.99 9.67
C GLY A 33 -5.62 -7.70 10.49
N LYS A 34 -5.10 -6.59 9.93
CA LYS A 34 -4.95 -5.32 10.66
C LYS A 34 -6.30 -4.61 10.86
N PRO A 35 -6.48 -3.88 11.97
CA PRO A 35 -7.64 -3.00 12.17
C PRO A 35 -7.67 -1.87 11.15
N LEU A 36 -8.86 -1.47 10.72
CA LEU A 36 -9.02 -0.38 9.73
C LEU A 36 -8.37 0.94 10.17
N GLN A 37 -8.39 1.25 11.46
CA GLN A 37 -7.80 2.49 11.98
C GLN A 37 -6.27 2.53 11.76
N GLU A 38 -5.59 1.39 11.89
CA GLU A 38 -4.15 1.28 11.65
C GLU A 38 -3.82 1.46 10.16
N LEU A 39 -4.68 0.95 9.29
CA LEU A 39 -4.47 1.02 7.84
C LEU A 39 -4.63 2.44 7.26
N LYS A 40 -5.47 3.28 7.87
CA LYS A 40 -5.65 4.68 7.44
C LYS A 40 -4.36 5.49 7.55
N THR A 41 -3.53 5.17 8.53
CA THR A 41 -2.25 5.82 8.79
C THR A 41 -1.07 4.89 8.50
N PHE A 42 -1.26 3.89 7.61
CA PHE A 42 -0.21 2.93 7.30
C PHE A 42 1.07 3.67 6.85
N PRO A 43 2.19 3.46 7.56
CA PRO A 43 3.42 4.17 7.28
C PRO A 43 4.08 3.62 6.02
N THR A 44 4.41 4.51 5.08
CA THR A 44 5.10 4.14 3.85
C THR A 44 6.42 3.42 4.11
N LYS A 45 7.08 3.75 5.22
CA LYS A 45 8.35 3.13 5.63
C LYS A 45 8.25 1.63 5.83
N ASP A 46 7.17 1.12 6.42
CA ASP A 46 7.03 -0.32 6.69
C ASP A 46 7.03 -1.13 5.39
N LEU A 47 6.40 -0.60 4.33
CA LEU A 47 6.45 -1.23 3.01
C LEU A 47 7.84 -1.14 2.36
N LEU A 48 8.55 -0.02 2.53
CA LEU A 48 9.89 0.14 1.97
C LEU A 48 10.91 -0.78 2.67
N ASP A 49 10.75 -0.98 3.98
CA ASP A 49 11.59 -1.90 4.74
C ASP A 49 11.33 -3.35 4.30
N GLU A 50 10.07 -3.74 4.09
CA GLU A 50 9.70 -5.07 3.57
C GLU A 50 10.23 -5.31 2.15
N LEU A 51 10.24 -4.28 1.29
CA LEU A 51 10.81 -4.36 -0.05
C LEU A 51 12.31 -4.69 -0.04
N GLY A 52 13.03 -4.35 1.03
CA GLY A 52 14.43 -4.73 1.23
C GLY A 52 15.41 -4.19 0.19
N ILE A 53 14.99 -3.23 -0.65
CA ILE A 53 15.79 -2.67 -1.74
C ILE A 53 15.91 -1.17 -1.62
N GLN A 54 17.07 -0.64 -2.03
CA GLN A 54 17.27 0.78 -2.18
C GLN A 54 16.49 1.29 -3.39
N ILE A 55 15.50 2.15 -3.16
CA ILE A 55 14.71 2.79 -4.21
C ILE A 55 15.32 4.16 -4.51
N SER A 56 15.65 4.40 -5.78
CA SER A 56 16.12 5.72 -6.21
C SER A 56 14.96 6.74 -6.18
N PRO A 57 15.25 8.05 -5.98
CA PRO A 57 14.23 9.10 -5.97
C PRO A 57 13.28 9.05 -7.18
N ALA A 58 13.82 8.78 -8.37
CA ALA A 58 13.04 8.67 -9.61
C ALA A 58 12.04 7.51 -9.63
N ARG A 59 12.19 6.51 -8.76
CA ARG A 59 11.33 5.31 -8.67
C ARG A 59 10.47 5.30 -7.41
N MET A 60 10.59 6.29 -6.54
CA MET A 60 9.83 6.36 -5.29
C MET A 60 8.32 6.35 -5.52
N LYS A 61 7.81 7.11 -6.50
CA LYS A 61 6.38 7.10 -6.84
C LYS A 61 5.86 5.71 -7.21
N CYS A 62 6.69 4.87 -7.85
CA CYS A 62 6.32 3.49 -8.16
C CYS A 62 6.28 2.61 -6.90
N ALA A 63 7.20 2.83 -5.95
CA ALA A 63 7.27 2.06 -4.71
C ALA A 63 6.13 2.44 -3.74
N THR A 64 5.66 3.69 -3.74
CA THR A 64 4.64 4.20 -2.81
C THR A 64 3.22 4.19 -3.37
N LEU A 65 3.03 3.88 -4.66
CA LEU A 65 1.73 3.89 -5.34
C LEU A 65 0.67 3.03 -4.63
N SER A 66 1.06 1.85 -4.14
CA SER A 66 0.15 0.91 -3.47
C SER A 66 -0.38 1.48 -2.14
N VAL A 67 0.47 2.16 -1.36
CA VAL A 67 0.09 2.84 -0.10
C VAL A 67 -0.85 4.00 -0.38
N ASN A 68 -0.59 4.80 -1.41
CA ASN A 68 -1.50 5.86 -1.82
C ASN A 68 -2.85 5.29 -2.28
N THR A 69 -2.82 4.19 -3.04
CA THR A 69 -4.04 3.49 -3.46
C THR A 69 -4.84 2.96 -2.26
N LEU A 70 -4.16 2.42 -1.24
CA LEU A 70 -4.81 2.00 0.01
C LEU A 70 -5.50 3.17 0.71
N ARG A 71 -4.84 4.33 0.81
CA ARG A 71 -5.42 5.54 1.40
C ARG A 71 -6.67 5.99 0.65
N VAL A 72 -6.61 6.04 -0.69
CA VAL A 72 -7.76 6.34 -1.55
C VAL A 72 -8.90 5.35 -1.31
N ALA A 73 -8.59 4.05 -1.27
CA ALA A 73 -9.60 3.01 -1.07
C ALA A 73 -10.28 3.09 0.30
N LEU A 74 -9.58 3.59 1.32
CA LEU A 74 -10.12 3.70 2.69
C LEU A 74 -10.80 5.04 2.98
N ASN A 75 -10.35 6.13 2.36
CA ASN A 75 -10.78 7.49 2.68
C ASN A 75 -11.61 8.15 1.58
N GLY A 76 -11.59 7.65 0.35
CA GLY A 76 -12.34 8.20 -0.78
C GLY A 76 -11.65 9.37 -1.51
N ASP A 77 -10.55 9.91 -0.96
CA ASP A 77 -9.83 11.05 -1.52
C ASP A 77 -8.43 10.65 -2.04
N VAL A 78 -8.03 11.26 -3.15
CA VAL A 78 -6.65 11.19 -3.66
C VAL A 78 -5.80 12.15 -2.81
N PRO A 79 -4.82 11.66 -2.04
CA PRO A 79 -3.93 12.56 -1.30
C PRO A 79 -3.21 13.49 -2.28
N GLU A 80 -3.15 14.79 -1.97
CA GLU A 80 -2.37 15.75 -2.77
C GLU A 80 -0.92 15.27 -2.90
N GLU A 81 -0.42 15.23 -4.12
CA GLU A 81 0.97 14.86 -4.42
C GLU A 81 1.87 16.06 -4.14
N ASP A 82 2.74 15.96 -3.12
CA ASP A 82 3.96 16.78 -3.00
C ASP A 82 5.09 16.28 -3.93
#